data_AF-A0A803QK96-F1
#
_entry.id   AF-A0A803QK96-F1
#
_cell.length_a   1.000
_cell.length_b   1.000
_cell.length_c   1.000
_cell.angle_alpha   90.00
_cell.angle_beta   90.00
_cell.angle_gamma   90.00
#
_symmetry.space_group_name_H-M   'P 1'
#
loop_
_entity.id
_entity.type
_entity.pdbx_description
1 polymer ?
#
loop_
_entity_poly.entity_id
_entity_poly.type
_entity_poly.pdbx_seq_one_letter_code
_entity_poly.pdbx_strand_id
1 'polypeptide(L)'
;MDALSRDQAEIFEHMFSFVDSMALKCAVELRIADIIHSQDCPISLTQIASKIITNSHNSPMISSSPDNNTMLYLNRIMTSLVRKKIFTAQYDHDQNNNQTVLYYGVTSKSRWLLRDSKPSLAPLILMENHPIQMAPWHYFSHIIKDQEGSATAYEKAHGCGIFELASVNGELNKIFNDGMACLGEMVMGAILPAYDVFGCMGSLVDVGGGIGGDLAEIVKSHPHIKGINFDLPHVTATAPESNGVTHVAGNMFESVPSADAIFIKVRILL
;
A
#
# COMPACT_ATOMS: atom_id res chain seq x y z
N MET A 1 32.08 -19.10 -11.01
CA MET A 1 31.51 -17.90 -11.66
C MET A 1 32.58 -16.82 -11.62
N ASP A 2 33.05 -16.36 -12.78
CA ASP A 2 34.03 -15.27 -12.83
C ASP A 2 33.40 -13.94 -12.39
N ALA A 3 34.22 -12.91 -12.16
CA ALA A 3 33.75 -11.62 -11.67
C ALA A 3 32.75 -10.96 -12.65
N LEU A 4 33.03 -11.02 -13.95
CA LEU A 4 32.17 -10.46 -14.99
C LEU A 4 30.77 -11.09 -14.98
N SER A 5 30.69 -12.41 -14.78
CA SER A 5 29.41 -13.12 -14.67
C SER A 5 28.63 -12.77 -13.40
N ARG A 6 29.31 -12.41 -12.30
CA ARG A 6 28.65 -11.90 -11.07
C ARG A 6 28.04 -10.53 -11.32
N ASP A 7 28.82 -9.61 -11.87
CA ASP A 7 28.36 -8.24 -12.15
C ASP A 7 27.15 -8.26 -13.11
N GLN A 8 27.18 -9.15 -14.12
CA GLN A 8 26.02 -9.34 -15.02
C GLN A 8 24.77 -9.84 -14.28
N ALA A 9 24.92 -10.78 -13.34
CA ALA A 9 23.79 -11.28 -12.57
C ALA A 9 23.18 -10.18 -11.70
N GLU A 10 24.02 -9.36 -11.05
CA GLU A 10 23.56 -8.22 -10.24
C GLU A 10 22.78 -7.19 -11.08
N ILE A 11 23.25 -6.87 -12.29
CA ILE A 11 22.51 -5.99 -13.21
C ILE A 11 21.15 -6.59 -13.61
N PHE A 12 21.08 -7.91 -13.84
CA PHE A 12 19.79 -8.57 -14.11
C PHE A 12 18.84 -8.51 -12.91
N GLU A 13 19.35 -8.66 -11.69
CA GLU A 13 18.52 -8.53 -10.48
C GLU A 13 17.88 -7.15 -10.38
N HIS A 14 18.64 -6.08 -10.67
CA HIS A 14 18.08 -4.73 -10.71
C HIS A 14 17.09 -4.54 -11.86
N MET A 15 17.42 -5.03 -13.06
CA MET A 15 16.58 -4.92 -14.26
C MET A 15 15.20 -5.54 -14.05
N PHE A 16 15.11 -6.67 -13.33
CA PHE A 16 13.87 -7.38 -13.08
C PHE A 16 13.28 -7.15 -11.69
N SER A 17 13.87 -6.26 -10.88
CA SER A 17 13.40 -5.99 -9.50
C SER A 17 11.93 -5.54 -9.42
N PHE A 18 11.42 -4.85 -10.44
CA PHE A 18 10.00 -4.45 -10.53
C PHE A 18 9.04 -5.65 -10.51
N VAL A 19 9.49 -6.83 -10.96
CA VAL A 19 8.68 -8.06 -10.97
C VAL A 19 8.32 -8.47 -9.54
N ASP A 20 9.21 -8.27 -8.57
CA ASP A 20 8.94 -8.56 -7.16
C ASP A 20 7.80 -7.68 -6.63
N SER A 21 7.82 -6.37 -6.95
CA SER A 21 6.76 -5.44 -6.58
C SER A 21 5.43 -5.77 -7.24
N MET A 22 5.44 -6.18 -8.52
CA MET A 22 4.24 -6.61 -9.22
C MET A 22 3.68 -7.93 -8.68
N ALA A 23 4.54 -8.87 -8.26
CA ALA A 23 4.10 -10.10 -7.61
C ALA A 23 3.43 -9.84 -6.26
N LEU A 24 3.95 -8.88 -5.48
CA LEU A 24 3.32 -8.41 -4.25
C LEU A 24 1.95 -7.76 -4.51
N LYS A 25 1.88 -6.84 -5.47
CA LYS A 25 0.63 -6.21 -5.89
C LYS A 25 -0.41 -7.27 -6.29
N CYS A 26 -0.01 -8.23 -7.13
CA CYS A 26 -0.88 -9.32 -7.56
C CYS A 26 -1.40 -10.15 -6.38
N ALA A 27 -0.55 -10.47 -5.40
CA ALA A 27 -0.97 -11.20 -4.21
C ALA A 27 -2.01 -10.44 -3.37
N VAL A 28 -1.91 -9.11 -3.30
CA VAL A 28 -2.88 -8.24 -2.62
C VAL A 28 -4.18 -8.12 -3.42
N GLU A 29 -4.10 -7.91 -4.74
CA GLU A 29 -5.27 -7.82 -5.63
C GLU A 29 -6.10 -9.11 -5.60
N LEU A 30 -5.42 -10.27 -5.70
CA LEU A 30 -6.03 -11.59 -5.65
C LEU A 30 -6.35 -12.06 -4.22
N ARG A 31 -6.07 -11.25 -3.20
CA ARG A 31 -6.34 -11.56 -1.79
C ARG A 31 -5.73 -12.89 -1.32
N ILE A 32 -4.57 -13.27 -1.86
CA ILE A 32 -3.93 -14.56 -1.58
C ILE A 32 -3.64 -14.71 -0.09
N ALA A 33 -3.13 -13.65 0.54
CA ALA A 33 -2.85 -13.67 1.97
C ALA A 33 -4.12 -13.87 2.81
N ASP A 34 -5.21 -13.16 2.48
CA ASP A 34 -6.50 -13.32 3.18
C ASP A 34 -7.03 -14.75 3.01
N ILE A 35 -6.96 -15.28 1.79
CA ILE A 35 -7.41 -16.63 1.44
C ILE A 35 -6.67 -17.67 2.28
N ILE A 36 -5.34 -17.65 2.32
CA ILE A 36 -4.56 -18.63 3.08
C ILE A 36 -4.75 -18.40 4.59
N HIS A 37 -4.80 -17.14 5.05
CA HIS A 37 -4.92 -16.83 6.47
C HIS A 37 -6.26 -17.26 7.08
N SER A 38 -7.33 -17.22 6.28
CA SER A 38 -8.67 -17.63 6.72
C SER A 38 -8.83 -19.15 6.91
N GLN A 39 -7.79 -19.95 6.66
CA GLN A 39 -7.84 -21.40 6.79
C GLN A 39 -7.09 -21.85 8.05
N ASP A 40 -7.64 -22.86 8.73
CA ASP A 40 -7.02 -23.45 9.93
C ASP A 40 -5.75 -24.24 9.61
N CYS A 41 -5.60 -24.67 8.35
CA CYS A 41 -4.45 -25.43 7.87
C CYS A 41 -3.91 -24.87 6.55
N PRO A 42 -2.63 -25.16 6.20
CA PRO A 42 -2.07 -24.86 4.88
C PRO A 42 -2.94 -25.43 3.75
N ILE A 43 -3.03 -24.71 2.62
CA ILE A 43 -3.88 -25.08 1.49
C ILE A 43 -3.10 -25.26 0.19
N SER A 44 -3.62 -26.11 -0.71
CA SER A 44 -2.98 -26.40 -2.00
C SER A 44 -3.20 -25.26 -3.01
N LEU A 45 -2.39 -25.26 -4.08
CA LEU A 45 -2.51 -24.27 -5.16
C LEU A 45 -3.92 -24.26 -5.79
N THR A 46 -4.51 -25.44 -5.97
CA THR A 46 -5.85 -25.60 -6.55
C THR A 46 -6.92 -24.99 -5.64
N GLN A 47 -6.80 -25.18 -4.32
CA GLN A 47 -7.71 -24.58 -3.35
C GLN A 47 -7.62 -23.05 -3.35
N ILE A 48 -6.41 -22.49 -3.46
CA ILE A 48 -6.19 -21.04 -3.61
C ILE A 48 -6.90 -20.55 -4.88
N ALA A 49 -6.63 -21.18 -6.03
CA ALA A 49 -7.22 -20.80 -7.31
C ALA A 49 -8.76 -20.85 -7.30
N SER A 50 -9.33 -21.92 -6.75
CA SER A 50 -10.80 -22.05 -6.62
C SER A 50 -11.41 -20.94 -5.78
N LYS A 51 -10.76 -20.54 -4.67
CA LYS A 51 -11.24 -19.43 -3.82
C LYS A 51 -11.12 -18.08 -4.53
N ILE A 52 -10.06 -17.84 -5.30
CA ILE A 52 -9.90 -16.62 -6.13
C ILE A 52 -11.05 -16.50 -7.12
N ILE A 53 -11.33 -17.57 -7.87
CA ILE A 53 -12.40 -17.60 -8.89
C ILE A 53 -13.76 -17.36 -8.23
N THR A 54 -14.04 -18.05 -7.12
CA THR A 54 -15.31 -17.93 -6.40
C THR A 54 -15.54 -16.51 -5.87
N ASN A 55 -14.48 -15.85 -5.37
CA ASN A 55 -14.58 -14.49 -4.84
C ASN A 55 -14.71 -13.41 -5.94
N SER A 56 -14.32 -13.72 -7.18
CA SER A 56 -14.31 -12.75 -8.29
C SER A 56 -15.66 -12.66 -9.02
N HIS A 57 -16.47 -13.71 -8.95
CA HIS A 57 -17.78 -13.74 -9.60
C HIS A 57 -18.88 -13.51 -8.55
N ASN A 58 -19.54 -12.35 -8.58
CA ASN A 58 -20.82 -12.11 -7.89
C ASN A 58 -21.99 -12.95 -8.50
N SER A 59 -21.71 -14.13 -9.04
CA SER A 59 -22.63 -14.95 -9.80
C SER A 59 -22.57 -16.41 -9.32
N PRO A 60 -23.71 -17.10 -9.17
CA PRO A 60 -23.76 -18.40 -8.52
C PRO A 60 -23.07 -19.49 -9.37
N MET A 61 -22.23 -20.28 -8.70
CA MET A 61 -21.74 -21.60 -9.10
C MET A 61 -21.54 -21.83 -10.62
N ILE A 62 -20.40 -21.43 -11.14
CA ILE A 62 -19.74 -22.26 -12.17
C ILE A 62 -18.60 -22.98 -11.44
N SER A 63 -18.83 -24.25 -11.10
CA SER A 63 -17.80 -25.15 -10.56
C SER A 63 -16.82 -25.58 -11.66
N SER A 64 -16.26 -24.64 -12.40
CA SER A 64 -15.19 -24.93 -13.34
C SER A 64 -13.90 -25.04 -12.55
N SER A 65 -13.25 -26.20 -12.62
CA SER A 65 -11.85 -26.35 -12.21
C SER A 65 -11.02 -25.20 -12.81
N PRO A 66 -10.07 -24.62 -12.05
CA PRO A 66 -9.19 -23.58 -12.59
C PRO A 66 -8.53 -24.05 -13.88
N ASP A 67 -8.50 -23.20 -14.91
CA ASP A 67 -7.86 -23.55 -16.17
C ASP A 67 -6.33 -23.67 -16.01
N ASN A 68 -5.70 -24.35 -16.97
CA ASN A 68 -4.27 -24.63 -16.93
C ASN A 68 -3.39 -23.36 -16.91
N ASN A 69 -3.82 -22.27 -17.57
CA ASN A 69 -3.04 -21.03 -17.59
C ASN A 69 -3.12 -20.34 -16.24
N THR A 70 -4.31 -20.25 -15.64
CA THR A 70 -4.49 -19.71 -14.28
C THR A 70 -3.59 -20.44 -13.28
N MET A 71 -3.59 -21.77 -13.33
CA MET A 71 -2.73 -22.59 -12.47
C MET A 71 -1.24 -22.34 -12.72
N LEU A 72 -0.82 -22.21 -13.99
CA LEU A 72 0.57 -21.93 -14.36
C LEU A 72 1.05 -20.58 -13.82
N TYR A 73 0.27 -19.51 -14.01
CA TYR A 73 0.64 -18.16 -13.55
C TYR A 73 0.63 -18.08 -12.02
N LEU A 74 -0.41 -18.62 -11.38
CA LEU A 74 -0.49 -18.65 -9.92
C LEU A 74 0.68 -19.44 -9.31
N ASN A 75 1.05 -20.57 -9.89
CA ASN A 75 2.21 -21.34 -9.45
C ASN A 75 3.50 -20.52 -9.50
N ARG A 76 3.73 -19.77 -10.59
CA ARG A 76 4.93 -18.93 -10.77
C ARG A 76 4.98 -17.81 -9.73
N ILE A 77 3.85 -17.13 -9.50
CA ILE A 77 3.73 -16.06 -8.49
C ILE A 77 4.00 -16.64 -7.09
N MET A 78 3.31 -17.71 -6.72
CA MET A 78 3.48 -18.35 -5.41
C MET A 78 4.91 -18.86 -5.21
N THR A 79 5.51 -19.47 -6.23
CA THR A 79 6.91 -19.91 -6.19
C THR A 79 7.85 -18.73 -5.92
N SER A 80 7.64 -17.60 -6.58
CA SER A 80 8.45 -16.39 -6.35
C SER A 80 8.29 -15.88 -4.91
N LEU A 81 7.05 -15.72 -4.44
CA LEU A 81 6.74 -15.21 -3.11
C LEU A 81 7.26 -16.14 -2.00
N VAL A 82 7.21 -17.46 -2.20
CA VAL A 82 7.79 -18.45 -1.28
C VAL A 82 9.32 -18.35 -1.24
N ARG A 83 9.98 -18.19 -2.39
CA ARG A 83 11.45 -17.99 -2.43
C ARG A 83 11.88 -16.73 -1.69
N LYS A 84 11.06 -15.68 -1.72
CA LYS A 84 11.26 -14.43 -0.94
C LYS A 84 10.81 -14.56 0.54
N LYS A 85 10.36 -15.75 0.94
CA LYS A 85 9.88 -16.09 2.29
C LYS A 85 8.67 -15.26 2.71
N ILE A 86 7.85 -14.84 1.76
CA ILE A 86 6.58 -14.15 2.02
C ILE A 86 5.53 -15.18 2.44
N PHE A 87 5.46 -16.32 1.76
CA PHE A 87 4.65 -17.47 2.15
C PHE A 87 5.55 -18.68 2.45
N THR A 88 5.01 -19.68 3.15
CA THR A 88 5.64 -21.00 3.28
C THR A 88 5.09 -21.95 2.23
N ALA A 89 5.87 -22.98 1.88
CA ALA A 89 5.39 -24.11 1.10
C ALA A 89 5.99 -25.41 1.64
N GLN A 90 5.15 -26.41 1.87
CA GLN A 90 5.53 -27.72 2.42
C GLN A 90 4.81 -28.83 1.67
N TYR A 91 5.54 -29.90 1.34
CA TYR A 91 4.94 -31.09 0.75
C TYR A 91 4.29 -31.91 1.85
N ASP A 92 3.06 -32.35 1.62
CA ASP A 92 2.33 -33.27 2.49
C ASP A 92 1.62 -34.34 1.66
N HIS A 93 1.32 -35.48 2.28
CA HIS A 93 0.57 -36.55 1.67
C HIS A 93 -0.92 -36.25 1.70
N ASP A 94 -1.52 -36.07 0.52
CA ASP A 94 -2.97 -36.02 0.41
C ASP A 94 -3.54 -37.42 0.66
N GLN A 95 -4.13 -37.62 1.83
CA GLN A 95 -4.73 -38.89 2.25
C GLN A 95 -5.86 -39.34 1.31
N ASN A 96 -6.46 -38.43 0.55
CA ASN A 96 -7.58 -38.75 -0.36
C ASN A 96 -7.10 -39.29 -1.71
N ASN A 97 -5.96 -38.83 -2.23
CA ASN A 97 -5.49 -39.16 -3.59
C ASN A 97 -4.14 -39.91 -3.62
N ASN A 98 -3.57 -40.24 -2.46
CA ASN A 98 -2.28 -40.91 -2.32
C ASN A 98 -1.14 -40.21 -3.12
N GLN A 99 -1.21 -38.88 -3.18
CA GLN A 99 -0.30 -38.04 -3.94
C GLN A 99 0.38 -37.04 -3.01
N THR A 100 1.65 -36.78 -3.24
CA THR A 100 2.36 -35.70 -2.54
C THR A 100 1.96 -34.36 -3.15
N VAL A 101 1.32 -33.50 -2.35
CA VAL A 101 0.80 -32.19 -2.76
C VAL A 101 1.56 -31.10 -2.03
N LEU A 102 1.81 -29.97 -2.71
CA LEU A 102 2.43 -28.80 -2.09
C LEU A 102 1.35 -27.91 -1.46
N TYR A 103 1.48 -27.66 -0.17
CA TYR A 103 0.60 -26.81 0.61
C TYR A 103 1.28 -25.50 1.01
N TYR A 104 0.55 -24.41 0.94
CA TYR A 104 1.02 -23.06 1.23
C TYR A 104 0.46 -22.55 2.55
N GLY A 105 1.31 -21.89 3.34
CA GLY A 105 0.95 -21.30 4.62
C GLY A 105 1.40 -19.84 4.74
N VAL A 106 0.91 -19.18 5.79
CA VAL A 106 1.26 -17.79 6.10
C VAL A 106 2.62 -17.68 6.81
N THR A 107 3.27 -16.53 6.67
CA THR A 107 4.41 -16.11 7.50
C THR A 107 4.08 -14.79 8.20
N SER A 108 4.97 -14.32 9.08
CA SER A 108 4.88 -12.95 9.62
C SER A 108 4.93 -11.88 8.52
N LYS A 109 5.57 -12.15 7.37
CA LYS A 109 5.63 -11.21 6.24
C LYS A 109 4.32 -11.14 5.47
N SER A 110 3.69 -12.28 5.17
CA SER A 110 2.41 -12.29 4.43
C SER A 110 1.27 -11.65 5.22
N ARG A 111 1.36 -11.59 6.56
CA ARG A 111 0.36 -10.90 7.40
C ARG A 111 0.24 -9.41 7.07
N TRP A 112 1.32 -8.78 6.59
CA TRP A 112 1.27 -7.39 6.12
C TRP A 112 0.53 -7.21 4.80
N LEU A 113 0.18 -8.29 4.10
CA LEU A 113 -0.58 -8.24 2.84
C LEU A 113 -2.09 -8.43 3.06
N LEU A 114 -2.53 -8.69 4.29
CA LEU A 114 -3.93 -8.89 4.62
C LEU A 114 -4.71 -7.58 4.43
N ARG A 115 -5.87 -7.64 3.78
CA ARG A 115 -6.72 -6.46 3.56
C ARG A 115 -7.71 -6.23 4.70
N ASP A 116 -8.08 -7.29 5.40
CA ASP A 116 -9.14 -7.25 6.42
C ASP A 116 -8.59 -7.18 7.86
N SER A 117 -7.27 -7.07 8.04
CA SER A 117 -6.64 -6.96 9.35
C SER A 117 -5.70 -5.77 9.42
N LYS A 118 -5.61 -5.14 10.60
CA LYS A 118 -4.60 -4.12 10.90
C LYS A 118 -3.54 -4.65 11.88
N PRO A 119 -2.28 -4.22 11.77
CA PRO A 119 -1.74 -3.34 10.72
C PRO A 119 -1.60 -4.07 9.37
N SER A 120 -1.59 -3.31 8.27
CA SER A 120 -1.46 -3.82 6.90
C SER A 120 -0.68 -2.85 6.02
N LEU A 121 0.08 -3.39 5.06
CA LEU A 121 0.73 -2.67 3.97
C LEU A 121 -0.04 -2.76 2.64
N ALA A 122 -1.15 -3.50 2.60
CA ALA A 122 -1.89 -3.73 1.36
C ALA A 122 -2.31 -2.42 0.65
N PRO A 123 -2.88 -1.40 1.32
CA PRO A 123 -3.23 -0.14 0.66
C PRO A 123 -2.03 0.58 0.07
N LEU A 124 -0.92 0.63 0.81
CA LEU A 124 0.32 1.25 0.36
C LEU A 124 0.91 0.53 -0.85
N ILE A 125 0.93 -0.81 -0.84
CA ILE A 125 1.41 -1.62 -1.99
C ILE A 125 0.59 -1.32 -3.24
N LEU A 126 -0.74 -1.24 -3.13
CA LEU A 126 -1.63 -0.92 -4.26
C LEU A 126 -1.38 0.49 -4.79
N MET A 127 -1.23 1.47 -3.90
CA MET A 127 -0.93 2.85 -4.26
C MET A 127 0.41 2.97 -5.00
N GLU A 128 1.51 2.50 -4.41
CA GLU A 128 2.86 2.62 -4.98
C GLU A 128 2.97 1.97 -6.37
N ASN A 129 2.22 0.89 -6.59
CA ASN A 129 2.28 0.10 -7.80
C ASN A 129 1.09 0.38 -8.74
N HIS A 130 0.35 1.46 -8.51
CA HIS A 130 -0.70 1.90 -9.41
C HIS A 130 -0.07 2.43 -10.72
N PRO A 131 -0.62 2.15 -11.92
CA PRO A 131 -0.02 2.60 -13.18
C PRO A 131 0.26 4.11 -13.24
N ILE A 132 -0.65 4.93 -12.70
CA ILE A 132 -0.46 6.39 -12.61
C ILE A 132 0.75 6.75 -11.72
N GLN A 133 0.95 6.03 -10.60
CA GLN A 133 2.08 6.26 -9.70
C GLN A 133 3.40 5.70 -10.27
N MET A 134 3.32 4.70 -11.14
CA MET A 134 4.47 4.09 -11.81
C MET A 134 4.93 4.88 -13.05
N ALA A 135 4.06 5.63 -13.71
CA ALA A 135 4.40 6.39 -14.91
C ALA A 135 5.56 7.42 -14.73
N PRO A 136 5.62 8.22 -13.65
CA PRO A 136 6.68 9.20 -13.42
C PRO A 136 8.10 8.62 -13.41
N TRP A 137 8.27 7.37 -12.98
CA TRP A 137 9.57 6.70 -12.91
C TRP A 137 10.22 6.54 -14.29
N HIS A 138 9.43 6.55 -15.37
CA HIS A 138 9.95 6.52 -16.74
C HIS A 138 10.55 7.88 -17.19
N TYR A 139 10.32 8.95 -16.44
CA TYR A 139 10.72 10.32 -16.81
C TYR A 139 11.99 10.81 -16.12
N PHE A 140 12.65 10.00 -15.29
CA PHE A 140 13.89 10.40 -14.60
C PHE A 140 14.97 10.91 -15.55
N SER A 141 15.20 10.22 -16.67
CA SER A 141 16.17 10.66 -17.66
C SER A 141 15.78 11.98 -18.34
N HIS A 142 14.49 12.29 -18.46
CA HIS A 142 14.00 13.54 -19.02
C HIS A 142 14.18 14.69 -18.03
N ILE A 143 13.93 14.46 -16.75
CA ILE A 143 14.11 15.45 -15.68
C ILE A 143 15.58 15.87 -15.57
N ILE A 144 16.51 14.92 -15.60
CA ILE A 144 17.94 15.23 -15.53
C ILE A 144 18.41 16.06 -16.74
N LYS A 145 17.80 15.87 -17.91
CA LYS A 145 18.13 16.61 -19.13
C LYS A 145 17.45 17.98 -19.22
N ASP A 146 16.38 18.18 -18.44
CA ASP A 146 15.64 19.43 -18.43
C ASP A 146 16.41 20.49 -17.65
N GLN A 147 17.09 21.39 -18.37
CA GLN A 147 17.88 22.46 -17.78
C GLN A 147 17.04 23.63 -17.26
N GLU A 148 15.76 23.69 -17.62
CA GLU A 148 14.84 24.74 -17.15
C GLU A 148 14.29 24.42 -15.76
N GLY A 149 14.30 23.13 -15.36
CA GLY A 149 13.90 22.68 -14.02
C GLY A 149 12.44 22.97 -13.67
N SER A 150 11.59 23.18 -14.67
CA SER A 150 10.25 23.77 -14.51
C SER A 150 9.15 22.76 -14.18
N ALA A 151 9.39 21.46 -14.38
CA ALA A 151 8.40 20.41 -14.16
C ALA A 151 9.00 19.19 -13.46
N THR A 152 8.24 18.64 -12.51
CA THR A 152 8.52 17.37 -11.84
C THR A 152 8.32 16.17 -12.77
N ALA A 153 8.85 14.99 -12.39
CA ALA A 153 8.63 13.76 -13.15
C ALA A 153 7.14 13.43 -13.30
N TYR A 154 6.34 13.77 -12.29
CA TYR A 154 4.90 13.55 -12.30
C TYR A 154 4.19 14.45 -13.31
N GLU A 155 4.53 15.74 -13.32
CA GLU A 155 3.99 16.69 -14.30
C GLU A 155 4.39 16.35 -15.73
N LYS A 156 5.60 15.84 -15.96
CA LYS A 156 5.99 15.35 -17.30
C LYS A 156 5.22 14.11 -17.74
N ALA A 157 4.85 13.23 -16.81
CA ALA A 157 4.09 12.03 -17.11
C ALA A 157 2.60 12.30 -17.37
N HIS A 158 2.01 13.24 -16.61
CA HIS A 158 0.55 13.42 -16.56
C HIS A 158 0.07 14.81 -16.98
N GLY A 159 0.99 15.74 -17.25
CA GLY A 159 0.69 17.13 -17.63
C GLY A 159 0.29 18.04 -16.46
N CYS A 160 0.16 17.50 -15.25
CA CYS A 160 -0.27 18.21 -14.05
C CYS A 160 0.32 17.56 -12.79
N GLY A 161 0.21 18.25 -11.65
CA GLY A 161 0.65 17.72 -10.36
C GLY A 161 -0.25 16.61 -9.83
N ILE A 162 0.28 15.79 -8.92
CA ILE A 162 -0.46 14.67 -8.30
C ILE A 162 -1.77 15.10 -7.64
N PHE A 163 -1.75 16.20 -6.88
CA PHE A 163 -2.93 16.69 -6.16
C PHE A 163 -3.99 17.30 -7.10
N GLU A 164 -3.56 17.91 -8.20
CA GLU A 164 -4.46 18.40 -9.24
C GLU A 164 -5.15 17.22 -9.93
N LEU A 165 -4.40 16.19 -10.31
CA LEU A 165 -4.95 14.98 -10.92
C LEU A 165 -5.90 14.24 -9.97
N ALA A 166 -5.53 14.12 -8.69
CA ALA A 166 -6.38 13.49 -7.67
C ALA A 166 -7.70 14.26 -7.46
N SER A 167 -7.69 15.59 -7.58
CA SER A 167 -8.91 16.41 -7.41
C SER A 167 -10.01 16.12 -8.44
N VAL A 168 -9.62 15.65 -9.64
CA VAL A 168 -10.56 15.32 -10.74
C VAL A 168 -10.71 13.81 -10.97
N ASN A 169 -9.84 12.99 -10.38
CA ASN A 169 -9.87 11.54 -10.49
C ASN A 169 -10.13 10.90 -9.12
N GLY A 170 -11.40 10.55 -8.86
CA GLY A 170 -11.83 9.97 -7.59
C GLY A 170 -11.19 8.62 -7.25
N GLU A 171 -10.86 7.80 -8.25
CA GLU A 171 -10.15 6.53 -8.03
C GLU A 171 -8.72 6.78 -7.55
N LEU A 172 -8.01 7.71 -8.20
CA LEU A 172 -6.67 8.13 -7.78
C LEU A 172 -6.68 8.77 -6.39
N ASN A 173 -7.64 9.66 -6.11
CA ASN A 173 -7.78 10.27 -4.80
C ASN A 173 -7.99 9.21 -3.72
N LYS A 174 -8.85 8.22 -3.98
CA LYS A 174 -9.11 7.14 -3.04
C LYS A 174 -7.87 6.29 -2.79
N ILE A 175 -7.21 5.79 -3.83
CA ILE A 175 -6.04 4.92 -3.65
C ILE A 175 -4.88 5.66 -2.99
N PHE A 176 -4.73 6.96 -3.27
CA PHE A 176 -3.74 7.81 -2.63
C PHE A 176 -4.04 7.99 -1.13
N ASN A 177 -5.26 8.38 -0.77
CA ASN A 177 -5.65 8.58 0.61
C ASN A 177 -5.58 7.28 1.43
N ASP A 178 -6.03 6.15 0.87
CA ASP A 178 -5.95 4.84 1.53
C ASP A 178 -4.47 4.46 1.82
N GLY A 179 -3.57 4.68 0.86
CA GLY A 179 -2.14 4.41 1.00
C GLY A 179 -1.46 5.33 2.02
N MET A 180 -1.79 6.63 2.01
CA MET A 180 -1.25 7.60 2.97
C MET A 180 -1.76 7.39 4.40
N ALA A 181 -3.03 6.98 4.56
CA ALA A 181 -3.59 6.60 5.86
C ALA A 181 -2.89 5.36 6.42
N CYS A 182 -2.68 4.35 5.57
CA CYS A 182 -1.90 3.15 5.91
C CYS A 182 -0.48 3.49 6.40
N LEU A 183 0.22 4.40 5.71
CA LEU A 183 1.54 4.87 6.14
C LEU A 183 1.49 5.66 7.46
N GLY A 184 0.48 6.52 7.61
CA GLY A 184 0.24 7.30 8.82
C GLY A 184 0.05 6.44 10.06
N GLU A 185 -0.84 5.44 10.01
CA GLU A 185 -1.10 4.51 11.11
C GLU A 185 0.19 3.83 11.63
N MET A 186 1.06 3.41 10.71
CA MET A 186 2.34 2.78 11.11
C MET A 186 3.29 3.76 11.76
N VAL A 187 3.43 4.96 11.20
CA VAL A 187 4.34 6.00 11.70
C VAL A 187 3.85 6.48 13.07
N MET A 188 2.57 6.78 13.21
CA MET A 188 1.99 7.25 14.48
C MET A 188 2.01 6.17 15.57
N GLY A 189 1.84 4.90 15.20
CA GLY A 189 2.02 3.76 16.10
C GLY A 189 3.43 3.64 16.68
N ALA A 190 4.45 4.18 15.99
CA ALA A 190 5.82 4.25 16.49
C ALA A 190 6.13 5.57 17.21
N ILE A 191 5.59 6.69 16.75
CA ILE A 191 5.88 8.03 17.31
C ILE A 191 5.22 8.22 18.68
N LEU A 192 3.91 7.93 18.80
CA LEU A 192 3.15 8.24 20.01
C LEU A 192 3.69 7.56 21.28
N PRO A 193 4.12 6.28 21.24
CA PRO A 193 4.71 5.65 22.42
C PRO A 193 6.14 6.10 22.73
N ALA A 194 6.86 6.62 21.74
CA ALA A 194 8.28 6.95 21.86
C ALA A 194 8.54 8.42 22.24
N TYR A 195 7.61 9.32 21.91
CA TYR A 195 7.79 10.76 22.08
C TYR A 195 6.53 11.42 22.64
N ASP A 196 6.64 11.97 23.85
CA ASP A 196 5.61 12.86 24.41
C ASP A 196 5.93 14.32 24.07
N VAL A 197 5.85 14.65 22.77
CA VAL A 197 5.99 16.03 22.28
C VAL A 197 4.67 16.80 22.33
N PHE A 198 3.55 16.12 22.62
CA PHE A 198 2.21 16.67 22.52
C PHE A 198 1.63 17.10 23.88
N GLY A 199 2.19 16.64 25.00
CA GLY A 199 1.63 16.85 26.34
C GLY A 199 1.45 18.31 26.79
N CYS A 200 2.25 19.26 26.27
CA CYS A 200 2.23 20.66 26.72
C CYS A 200 1.38 21.62 25.86
N MET A 201 0.75 21.14 24.79
CA MET A 201 0.04 21.99 23.82
C MET A 201 -1.48 21.95 24.05
N GLY A 202 -2.18 23.06 23.79
CA GLY A 202 -3.65 23.13 23.87
C GLY A 202 -4.33 22.95 22.52
N SER A 203 -3.64 23.24 21.42
CA SER A 203 -4.14 23.14 20.05
C SER A 203 -3.04 22.74 19.06
N LEU A 204 -3.41 21.98 18.04
CA LEU A 204 -2.50 21.47 17.02
C LEU A 204 -3.17 21.56 15.65
N VAL A 205 -2.47 22.14 14.68
CA VAL A 205 -2.86 22.06 13.27
C VAL A 205 -1.99 21.04 12.55
N ASP A 206 -2.61 20.06 11.89
CA ASP A 206 -1.96 19.11 11.00
C ASP A 206 -2.09 19.62 9.56
N VAL A 207 -0.98 20.07 8.97
CA VAL A 207 -0.95 20.69 7.64
C VAL A 207 -0.60 19.63 6.60
N GLY A 208 -1.49 19.44 5.63
CA GLY A 208 -1.42 18.28 4.74
C GLY A 208 -1.82 16.99 5.47
N GLY A 209 -2.71 17.10 6.47
CA GLY A 209 -3.13 15.99 7.34
C GLY A 209 -4.02 14.95 6.66
N GLY A 210 -4.33 15.13 5.37
CA GLY A 210 -5.13 14.23 4.58
C GLY A 210 -6.54 14.09 5.14
N ILE A 211 -6.98 12.84 5.31
CA ILE A 211 -8.27 12.52 5.95
C ILE A 211 -8.22 12.63 7.49
N GLY A 212 -7.13 13.11 8.09
CA GLY A 212 -7.02 13.43 9.52
C GLY A 212 -6.74 12.25 10.44
N GLY A 213 -6.28 11.11 9.90
CA GLY A 213 -6.02 9.90 10.68
C GLY A 213 -4.92 10.07 11.73
N ASP A 214 -3.82 10.74 11.37
CA ASP A 214 -2.70 10.95 12.28
C ASP A 214 -3.10 11.85 13.45
N LEU A 215 -3.76 12.97 13.15
CA LEU A 215 -4.29 13.88 14.16
C LEU A 215 -5.34 13.24 15.07
N ALA A 216 -6.19 12.35 14.53
CA ALA A 216 -7.16 11.61 15.33
C ALA A 216 -6.47 10.72 16.38
N GLU A 217 -5.38 10.02 16.03
CA GLU A 217 -4.62 9.21 17.00
C GLU A 217 -3.86 10.08 18.01
N ILE A 218 -3.39 11.27 17.61
CA ILE A 218 -2.78 12.25 18.54
C ILE A 218 -3.81 12.71 19.57
N VAL A 219 -4.98 13.19 19.14
CA VAL A 219 -6.05 13.70 20.02
C VAL A 219 -6.62 12.61 20.90
N LYS A 220 -6.74 11.37 20.40
CA LYS A 220 -7.14 10.22 21.20
C LYS A 220 -6.16 9.92 22.33
N SER A 221 -4.86 10.10 22.09
CA SER A 221 -3.81 9.91 23.10
C SER A 221 -3.67 11.12 24.03
N HIS A 222 -4.05 12.32 23.56
CA HIS A 222 -3.96 13.59 24.28
C HIS A 222 -5.28 14.37 24.17
N PRO A 223 -6.34 13.97 24.90
CA PRO A 223 -7.70 14.49 24.69
C PRO A 223 -7.88 15.97 25.02
N HIS A 224 -6.91 16.60 25.68
CA HIS A 224 -6.91 18.04 25.94
C HIS A 224 -6.57 18.89 24.71
N ILE A 225 -5.98 18.29 23.67
CA ILE A 225 -5.59 18.99 22.44
C ILE A 225 -6.81 19.21 21.55
N LYS A 226 -7.00 20.44 21.10
CA LYS A 226 -7.92 20.79 20.01
C LYS A 226 -7.22 20.58 18.67
N GLY A 227 -7.62 19.55 17.93
CA GLY A 227 -7.06 19.24 16.62
C GLY A 227 -7.73 20.00 15.48
N ILE A 228 -6.93 20.60 14.60
CA ILE A 228 -7.35 21.15 13.30
C ILE A 228 -6.66 20.34 12.20
N ASN A 229 -7.41 19.50 11.48
CA ASN A 229 -6.90 18.85 10.27
C ASN A 229 -7.05 19.83 9.09
N PHE A 230 -5.95 20.23 8.47
CA PHE A 230 -5.92 21.22 7.39
C PHE A 230 -5.38 20.62 6.10
N ASP A 231 -6.22 20.58 5.06
CA ASP A 231 -5.85 20.02 3.74
C ASP A 231 -6.67 20.68 2.62
N LEU A 232 -6.44 20.27 1.37
CA LEU A 232 -7.16 20.73 0.20
C LEU A 232 -8.66 20.40 0.30
N PRO A 233 -9.53 21.24 -0.32
CA PRO A 233 -10.99 21.04 -0.25
C PRO A 233 -11.46 19.65 -0.66
N HIS A 234 -10.92 19.08 -1.74
CA HIS A 234 -11.32 17.76 -2.23
C HIS A 234 -10.88 16.60 -1.33
N VAL A 235 -9.88 16.81 -0.47
CA VAL A 235 -9.38 15.80 0.48
C VAL A 235 -10.21 15.87 1.76
N THR A 236 -10.36 17.05 2.35
CA THR A 236 -11.16 17.24 3.57
C THR A 236 -12.63 16.83 3.38
N ALA A 237 -13.17 16.97 2.17
CA ALA A 237 -14.53 16.53 1.83
C ALA A 237 -14.74 15.00 1.95
N THR A 238 -13.68 14.20 1.96
CA THR A 238 -13.75 12.73 2.15
C THR A 238 -13.31 12.29 3.55
N ALA A 239 -12.93 13.24 4.40
CA ALA A 239 -12.46 12.94 5.76
C ALA A 239 -13.63 12.46 6.64
N PRO A 240 -13.48 11.34 7.38
CA PRO A 240 -14.48 10.90 8.34
C PRO A 240 -14.49 11.82 9.56
N GLU A 241 -15.66 11.99 10.17
CA GLU A 241 -15.76 12.72 11.44
C GLU A 241 -14.93 12.01 12.53
N SER A 242 -14.21 12.80 13.32
CA SER A 242 -13.42 12.33 14.44
C SER A 242 -13.57 13.26 15.64
N ASN A 243 -13.75 12.67 16.83
CA ASN A 243 -13.96 13.45 18.05
C ASN A 243 -12.70 14.26 18.40
N GLY A 244 -12.87 15.56 18.67
CA GLY A 244 -11.76 16.47 18.98
C GLY A 244 -10.93 16.94 17.78
N VAL A 245 -11.33 16.57 16.56
CA VAL A 245 -10.72 17.03 15.30
C VAL A 245 -11.72 17.86 14.51
N THR A 246 -11.30 19.03 14.04
CA THR A 246 -12.05 19.88 13.09
C THR A 246 -11.35 19.86 11.74
N HIS A 247 -12.08 19.54 10.67
CA HIS A 247 -11.56 19.58 9.31
C HIS A 247 -11.71 20.99 8.72
N VAL A 248 -10.61 21.55 8.21
CA VAL A 248 -10.56 22.86 7.58
C VAL A 248 -9.95 22.73 6.19
N ALA A 249 -10.73 23.12 5.18
CA ALA A 249 -10.26 23.15 3.81
C ALA A 249 -9.45 24.42 3.54
N GLY A 250 -8.35 24.31 2.80
CA GLY A 250 -7.62 25.48 2.31
C GLY A 250 -6.34 25.16 1.55
N ASN A 251 -5.53 26.19 1.33
CA ASN A 251 -4.25 26.09 0.67
C ASN A 251 -3.15 26.58 1.62
N MET A 252 -2.25 25.68 2.02
CA MET A 252 -1.15 25.98 2.95
C MET A 252 -0.16 27.02 2.43
N PHE A 253 -0.09 27.21 1.11
CA PHE A 253 0.75 28.25 0.50
C PHE A 253 0.14 29.65 0.59
N GLU A 254 -1.15 29.75 0.92
CA GLU A 254 -1.83 31.02 1.13
C GLU A 254 -1.94 31.35 2.62
N SER A 255 -2.47 30.41 3.42
CA SER A 255 -2.57 30.57 4.87
C SER A 255 -2.72 29.22 5.57
N VAL A 256 -2.35 29.19 6.85
CA VAL A 256 -2.50 28.03 7.74
C VAL A 256 -3.29 28.48 8.97
N PRO A 257 -4.28 27.69 9.46
CA PRO A 257 -4.99 28.00 10.70
C PRO A 257 -4.06 28.19 11.90
N SER A 258 -4.39 29.12 12.79
CA SER A 258 -3.61 29.37 14.00
C SER A 258 -3.85 28.27 15.05
N ALA A 259 -2.76 27.76 15.62
CA ALA A 259 -2.71 26.80 16.72
C ALA A 259 -1.41 26.99 17.51
N ASP A 260 -1.28 26.34 18.67
CA ASP A 260 -0.06 26.40 19.49
C ASP A 260 1.14 25.76 18.79
N ALA A 261 0.88 24.76 17.92
CA ALA A 261 1.89 24.11 17.11
C ALA A 261 1.34 23.66 15.75
N ILE A 262 2.28 23.44 14.82
CA ILE A 262 2.04 22.91 13.48
C ILE A 262 2.70 21.53 13.39
N PHE A 263 1.94 20.54 12.97
CA PHE A 263 2.42 19.22 12.60
C PHE A 263 2.48 19.12 11.06
N ILE A 264 3.63 18.71 10.53
CA ILE A 264 3.81 18.45 9.09
C ILE A 264 4.51 17.10 8.96
N LYS A 265 3.79 16.12 8.39
CA LYS A 265 4.36 14.83 8.02
C LYS A 265 4.76 14.83 6.55
N VAL A 266 6.05 14.98 6.28
CA VAL A 266 6.57 14.90 4.90
C VAL A 266 6.99 13.47 4.56
N ARG A 267 6.56 13.01 3.39
CA ARG A 267 7.13 11.83 2.74
C ARG A 267 8.13 12.29 1.67
N ILE A 268 9.40 11.96 1.85
CA ILE A 268 10.43 12.16 0.82
C ILE A 268 10.50 10.88 -0.01
N LEU A 269 10.13 10.98 -1.29
CA LEU A 269 10.48 9.99 -2.30
C LEU A 269 11.61 10.60 -3.14
N LEU A 270 12.57 9.75 -3.53
CA LEU A 270 13.83 10.13 -4.19
C LEU A 270 13.68 11.16 -5.32
#